data_AF-Q9F2C8-F1
#
_entry.id   AF-Q9F2C8-F1
#
_cell.length_a   1.000
_cell.length_b   1.000
_cell.length_c   1.000
_cell.angle_alpha   90.00
_cell.angle_beta   90.00
_cell.angle_gamma   90.00
#
_symmetry.space_group_name_H-M   'P 1'
#
loop_
_entity.id
_entity.type
_entity.pdbx_description
1 polymer ?
#
loop_
_entity_poly.entity_id
_entity_poly.type
_entity_poly.pdbx_seq_one_letter_code
_entity_poly.pdbx_strand_id
1 'polypeptide(L)'
;SQPGLDSLAPSDGSHRPTPETTPPGAQPTAPGSLKAPETANDKLTALDAFRKGSENYALTTNQGVRIADDQNSLRAGSRGPTLLEDFI
;
A
#
# COMPACT_ATOMS: atom_id res chain seq x y z
N SER A 1 -0.72 7.51 -20.79
CA SER A 1 0.25 7.48 -19.68
C SER A 1 0.62 6.03 -19.46
N GLN A 2 1.86 5.68 -19.14
CA GLN A 2 2.18 4.29 -18.77
C GLN A 2 2.07 4.15 -17.25
N PRO A 3 1.51 3.04 -16.73
CA PRO A 3 1.51 2.76 -15.29
C PRO A 3 2.93 2.68 -14.75
N GLY A 4 3.19 3.27 -13.57
CA GLY A 4 4.47 3.14 -12.88
C GLY A 4 4.61 1.75 -12.27
N LEU A 5 5.27 0.83 -12.99
CA LEU A 5 5.46 -0.57 -12.57
C LEU A 5 6.80 -0.81 -11.84
N ASP A 6 7.69 0.17 -11.84
CA ASP A 6 9.01 0.07 -11.23
C ASP A 6 9.01 0.48 -9.76
N SER A 7 10.07 0.10 -9.02
CA SER A 7 10.23 0.51 -7.62
C SER A 7 10.30 2.03 -7.49
N LEU A 8 9.38 2.60 -6.70
CA LEU A 8 9.33 4.04 -6.41
C LEU A 8 10.17 4.43 -5.19
N ALA A 9 10.61 3.45 -4.39
CA ALA A 9 11.37 3.70 -3.18
C ALA A 9 12.88 3.83 -3.47
N PRO A 10 13.61 4.67 -2.71
CA PRO A 10 15.07 4.69 -2.76
C PRO A 10 15.66 3.29 -2.52
N SER A 11 16.68 2.94 -3.31
CA SER A 11 17.33 1.61 -3.27
C SER A 11 18.15 1.36 -2.00
N ASP A 12 18.45 2.41 -1.23
CA ASP A 12 19.20 2.34 0.03
C ASP A 12 18.37 1.84 1.22
N GLY A 13 17.06 1.61 1.05
CA GLY A 13 16.17 1.13 2.10
C GLY A 13 15.89 2.14 3.21
N SER A 14 16.33 3.39 3.06
CA SER A 14 16.19 4.47 4.07
C SER A 14 14.72 4.80 4.43
N HIS A 15 13.78 4.40 3.58
CA HIS A 15 12.35 4.56 3.78
C HIS A 15 11.75 3.59 4.80
N ARG A 16 12.47 2.51 5.16
CA ARG A 16 11.96 1.49 6.09
C ARG A 16 12.21 1.90 7.55
N PRO A 17 11.19 1.85 8.43
CA PRO A 17 11.41 2.05 9.86
C PRO A 17 12.22 0.89 10.44
N THR A 18 13.04 1.16 11.45
CA THR A 18 13.66 0.08 12.24
C THR A 18 12.60 -0.56 13.15
N PRO A 19 12.68 -1.88 13.39
CA PRO A 19 11.71 -2.61 14.21
C PRO A 19 11.93 -2.44 15.72
N GLU A 20 12.22 -1.20 16.14
CA GLU A 20 12.50 -0.86 17.54
C GLU A 20 11.79 0.44 17.93
N THR A 21 11.43 0.54 19.21
CA THR A 21 10.84 1.76 19.77
C THR A 21 11.89 2.85 19.86
N THR A 22 11.68 3.97 19.15
CA THR A 22 12.58 5.12 19.17
C THR A 22 11.95 6.32 19.88
N PRO A 23 12.76 7.23 20.47
CA PRO A 23 12.26 8.50 20.98
C PRO A 23 11.52 9.33 19.91
N PRO A 24 10.64 10.26 20.33
CA PRO A 24 9.98 11.20 19.41
C PRO A 24 11.01 11.98 18.58
N GLY A 25 10.77 12.07 17.27
CA GLY A 25 11.62 12.82 16.33
C GLY A 25 12.90 12.11 15.85
N ALA A 26 13.29 10.97 16.45
CA ALA A 26 14.47 10.21 16.01
C ALA A 26 14.22 9.49 14.66
N GLN A 27 12.98 9.07 14.42
CA GLN A 27 12.53 8.43 13.19
C GLN A 27 11.08 8.78 12.91
N PRO A 28 10.62 8.65 11.66
CA PRO A 28 9.21 8.72 11.32
C PRO A 28 8.36 7.78 12.20
N THR A 29 7.12 8.20 12.45
CA THR A 29 6.12 7.31 13.04
C THR A 29 5.74 6.23 12.03
N ALA A 30 5.47 5.02 12.51
CA ALA A 30 5.11 3.86 11.69
C ALA A 30 4.09 3.00 12.44
N PRO A 31 3.32 2.13 11.76
CA PRO A 31 2.44 1.17 12.39
C PRO A 31 3.16 0.35 13.47
N GLY A 32 2.48 0.06 14.58
CA GLY A 32 3.06 -0.70 15.69
C GLY A 32 3.57 -2.08 15.28
N SER A 33 2.93 -2.74 14.32
CA SER A 33 3.38 -4.03 13.76
C SER A 33 4.73 -3.95 13.03
N LEU A 34 5.18 -2.75 12.62
CA LEU A 34 6.49 -2.54 12.01
C LEU A 34 7.53 -2.04 13.01
N LYS A 35 7.11 -1.21 13.98
CA LYS A 35 8.03 -0.54 14.92
C LYS A 35 8.25 -1.31 16.24
N ALA A 36 7.35 -2.22 16.58
CA ALA A 36 7.43 -3.05 17.77
C ALA A 36 6.82 -4.44 17.50
N PRO A 37 7.35 -5.21 16.51
CA PRO A 37 6.77 -6.49 16.10
C PRO A 37 6.73 -7.53 17.24
N GLU A 38 7.65 -7.44 18.19
CA GLU A 38 7.72 -8.32 19.37
C GLU A 38 6.67 -7.99 20.45
N THR A 39 5.97 -6.85 20.33
CA THR A 39 4.89 -6.51 21.26
C THR A 39 3.65 -7.34 20.95
N ALA A 40 3.41 -8.37 21.77
CA ALA A 40 2.28 -9.28 21.61
C ALA A 40 1.38 -9.32 22.85
N ASN A 41 0.09 -9.51 22.62
CA ASN A 41 -0.90 -9.90 23.62
C ASN A 41 -2.06 -10.63 22.89
N ASP A 42 -2.93 -11.29 23.65
CA ASP A 42 -4.03 -12.09 23.08
C ASP A 42 -4.90 -11.30 22.09
N LYS A 43 -5.13 -10.01 22.36
CA LYS A 43 -5.92 -9.15 21.47
C LYS A 43 -5.17 -8.84 20.17
N LEU A 44 -3.87 -8.59 20.23
CA LEU A 44 -3.04 -8.36 19.04
C LEU A 44 -2.97 -9.62 18.19
N THR A 45 -2.75 -10.78 18.81
CA THR A 45 -2.76 -12.08 18.11
C THR A 45 -4.11 -12.34 17.43
N ALA A 46 -5.23 -12.04 18.09
CA ALA A 46 -6.56 -12.16 17.49
C ALA A 46 -6.78 -11.21 16.29
N LEU A 47 -6.06 -10.08 16.22
CA LEU A 47 -6.14 -9.13 15.12
C LEU A 47 -5.25 -9.50 13.92
N ASP A 48 -4.28 -10.41 14.09
CA ASP A 48 -3.35 -10.78 13.02
C ASP A 48 -4.06 -11.38 11.80
N ALA A 49 -5.15 -12.14 12.02
CA ALA A 49 -5.98 -12.70 10.95
C ALA A 49 -6.64 -11.63 10.04
N PHE A 50 -6.75 -10.40 10.54
CA PHE A 50 -7.35 -9.27 9.84
C PHE A 50 -6.31 -8.29 9.29
N ARG A 51 -5.02 -8.48 9.60
CA ARG A 51 -3.96 -7.64 9.03
C ARG A 51 -3.77 -7.99 7.55
N LYS A 52 -3.62 -6.96 6.72
CA LYS A 52 -3.26 -7.09 5.31
C LYS A 52 -1.90 -6.42 5.07
N GLY A 53 -0.98 -7.18 4.48
CA GLY A 53 0.24 -6.61 3.90
C GLY A 53 0.01 -6.21 2.45
N SER A 54 0.91 -5.39 1.91
CA SER A 54 0.85 -4.92 0.51
C SER A 54 2.11 -5.24 -0.30
N GLU A 55 3.21 -5.60 0.35
CA GLU A 55 4.48 -5.88 -0.33
C GLU A 55 4.33 -7.06 -1.31
N ASN A 56 4.71 -6.84 -2.57
CA ASN A 56 4.60 -7.80 -3.68
C ASN A 56 3.16 -8.23 -4.05
N TYR A 57 2.13 -7.50 -3.61
CA TYR A 57 0.75 -7.71 -4.07
C TYR A 57 0.40 -6.74 -5.20
N ALA A 58 -0.32 -7.24 -6.22
CA ALA A 58 -0.86 -6.39 -7.27
C ALA A 58 -2.00 -5.51 -6.74
N LEU A 59 -2.16 -4.32 -7.30
CA LEU A 59 -3.33 -3.48 -7.02
C LEU A 59 -4.58 -4.14 -7.63
N THR A 60 -5.64 -4.25 -6.82
CA THR A 60 -6.90 -4.88 -7.23
C THR A 60 -8.11 -4.09 -6.76
N THR A 61 -9.26 -4.33 -7.40
CA THR A 61 -10.56 -3.97 -6.86
C THR A 61 -10.88 -4.77 -5.59
N ASN A 62 -11.94 -4.40 -4.86
CA ASN A 62 -12.42 -5.13 -3.68
C ASN A 62 -12.89 -6.57 -4.01
N GLN A 63 -13.18 -6.84 -5.28
CA GLN A 63 -13.56 -8.15 -5.80
C GLN A 63 -12.34 -8.97 -6.27
N GLY A 64 -11.12 -8.43 -6.14
CA GLY A 64 -9.87 -9.09 -6.49
C GLY A 64 -9.49 -9.00 -7.97
N VAL A 65 -10.15 -8.15 -8.77
CA VAL A 65 -9.79 -7.94 -10.18
C VAL A 65 -8.58 -7.00 -10.25
N ARG A 66 -7.52 -7.39 -10.97
CA ARG A 66 -6.30 -6.57 -11.09
C ARG A 66 -6.54 -5.29 -11.86
N ILE A 67 -5.99 -4.19 -11.36
CA ILE A 67 -6.03 -2.87 -11.99
C ILE A 67 -4.77 -2.71 -12.84
N ALA A 68 -4.93 -2.42 -14.13
CA ALA A 68 -3.82 -2.20 -15.05
C ALA A 68 -3.33 -0.75 -15.07
N ASP A 69 -4.25 0.22 -14.95
CA ASP A 69 -3.98 1.65 -14.92
C ASP A 69 -4.84 2.31 -13.84
N ASP A 70 -4.19 2.82 -12.79
CA ASP A 70 -4.82 3.54 -11.67
C ASP A 70 -4.67 5.07 -11.81
N GLN A 71 -4.16 5.53 -12.96
CA GLN A 71 -3.84 6.95 -13.19
C GLN A 71 -4.87 7.63 -14.11
N ASN A 72 -5.68 6.85 -14.82
CA ASN A 72 -6.62 7.36 -15.82
C ASN A 72 -7.98 6.67 -15.70
N SER A 73 -9.06 7.45 -15.89
CA SER A 73 -10.39 6.89 -16.13
C SER A 73 -10.54 6.40 -17.58
N LEU A 74 -11.44 5.45 -17.81
CA LEU A 74 -11.89 5.04 -19.13
C LEU A 74 -12.74 6.14 -19.79
N ARG A 75 -12.31 6.57 -20.98
CA ARG A 75 -12.88 7.73 -21.70
C ARG A 75 -13.08 7.42 -23.17
N ALA A 76 -14.06 8.10 -23.78
CA ALA A 76 -14.24 8.10 -25.24
C ALA A 76 -13.14 8.91 -25.95
N GLY A 77 -11.93 8.36 -26.01
CA GLY A 77 -10.73 9.02 -26.52
C GLY A 77 -9.95 9.78 -25.43
N SER A 78 -8.69 10.15 -25.73
CA SER A 78 -7.74 10.67 -24.74
C SER A 78 -8.14 12.00 -24.07
N ARG A 79 -9.04 12.76 -24.68
CA ARG A 79 -9.63 14.00 -24.14
C ARG A 79 -11.16 13.99 -24.16
N GLY A 80 -11.76 12.79 -24.26
CA GLY A 80 -13.20 12.62 -24.28
C GLY A 80 -13.83 12.58 -22.87
N PRO A 81 -15.18 12.55 -22.81
CA PRO A 81 -15.89 12.34 -21.55
C PRO A 81 -15.58 10.95 -20.97
N THR A 82 -15.68 10.84 -19.64
CA THR A 82 -15.60 9.56 -18.92
C THR A 82 -16.81 8.69 -19.23
N LEU A 83 -16.59 7.38 -19.35
CA LEU A 83 -17.66 6.41 -19.60
C LEU A 83 -18.26 5.91 -18.28
N LEU A 84 -19.56 5.64 -18.26
CA LEU A 84 -20.26 5.11 -17.08
C LEU A 84 -19.88 3.64 -16.78
N GLU A 85 -19.37 2.92 -17.77
CA GLU A 85 -18.94 1.52 -17.65
C GLU A 85 -17.58 1.36 -16.94
N ASP A 86 -16.95 2.46 -16.53
CA ASP A 86 -15.74 2.44 -15.71
C ASP A 86 -16.09 2.19 -14.23
N PHE A 87 -15.92 0.94 -13.78
CA PHE A 87 -16.23 0.51 -12.42
C PHE A 87 -15.00 0.35 -11.52
N ILE A 88 -13.81 0.66 -12.05
CA ILE A 88 -12.51 0.52 -11.39
C ILE A 88 -12.11 1.86 -10.78
#